data_AF-A0A1I6U2V4-F1
#
_entry.id   AF-A0A1I6U2V4-F1
#
_cell.length_a   1.000
_cell.length_b   1.000
_cell.length_c   1.000
_cell.angle_alpha   90.00
_cell.angle_beta   90.00
_cell.angle_gamma   90.00
#
_symmetry.space_group_name_H-M   'P 1'
#
loop_
_entity.id
_entity.type
_entity.pdbx_description
1 polymer ?
#
loop_
_entity_poly.entity_id
_entity_poly.type
_entity_poly.pdbx_seq_one_letter_code
_entity_poly.pdbx_strand_id
1 'polypeptide(L)'
;MGMIAGDLAQAALAHWPVLAREIGLDPASWRAAPLARREDARVARILLRMQGPGGARLVLKYEARPADPEKFAAAMAAHLAVQEVYAQGVPELLAFDVERRACLMAYLDARPLSVLLEGAPLTEQAALLRRAGVWMGGFHRALLGERRVFQPKHTVRFLRSVMSEISDGARQVAEPQRFLRCAEALCADQSLYEGRETITAQTHGDLHLRNLVMGQTGFWGLDFAGGRVVPVGHDIARLLADYAILHAPKEAIPEREVLPPKALSAFFDGYGLVAAEDPSVQLLLRNRVLAEWWGLPAKAEDRGPAQARRWAGVQALARRVFPGA
;
A
#
# COMPACT_ATOMS: atom_id res chain seq x y z
N MET A 1 -24.99 9.98 17.38
CA MET A 1 -25.11 10.89 16.23
C MET A 1 -23.99 11.93 16.36
N GLY A 2 -22.83 11.70 15.75
CA GLY A 2 -21.66 12.57 15.91
C GLY A 2 -21.78 13.78 14.97
N MET A 3 -21.67 15.00 15.51
CA MET A 3 -21.68 16.22 14.71
C MET A 3 -20.56 16.21 13.66
N ILE A 4 -20.91 16.65 12.44
CA ILE A 4 -19.97 16.94 11.36
C ILE A 4 -19.29 18.27 11.72
N ALA A 5 -18.26 18.25 12.56
CA ALA A 5 -17.52 19.44 12.95
C ALA A 5 -16.21 19.58 12.15
N GLY A 6 -16.01 20.74 11.53
CA GLY A 6 -14.76 21.18 10.92
C GLY A 6 -14.84 21.54 9.43
N ASP A 7 -14.03 22.52 9.03
CA ASP A 7 -14.00 23.14 7.70
C ASP A 7 -13.88 22.14 6.54
N LEU A 8 -13.11 21.06 6.72
CA LEU A 8 -12.95 20.02 5.68
C LEU A 8 -14.25 19.29 5.35
N ALA A 9 -15.08 19.02 6.35
CA ALA A 9 -16.32 18.31 6.12
C ALA A 9 -17.37 19.19 5.45
N GLN A 10 -17.41 20.48 5.81
CA GLN A 10 -18.23 21.48 5.11
C GLN A 10 -17.78 21.65 3.66
N ALA A 11 -16.47 21.73 3.42
CA ALA A 11 -15.90 21.81 2.08
C ALA A 11 -16.27 20.58 1.24
N ALA A 12 -16.14 19.37 1.79
CA ALA A 12 -16.56 18.16 1.09
C ALA A 12 -18.07 18.20 0.75
N LEU A 13 -18.92 18.60 1.70
CA LEU A 13 -20.37 18.66 1.50
C LEU A 13 -20.82 19.72 0.51
N ALA A 14 -20.03 20.79 0.29
CA ALA A 14 -20.31 21.76 -0.77
C ALA A 14 -20.28 21.12 -2.17
N HIS A 15 -19.57 19.99 -2.33
CA HIS A 15 -19.46 19.27 -3.61
C HIS A 15 -20.54 18.19 -3.79
N TRP A 16 -21.20 17.77 -2.70
CA TRP A 16 -22.20 16.71 -2.72
C TRP A 16 -23.35 16.94 -3.72
N PRO A 17 -23.99 18.13 -3.79
CA PRO A 17 -25.16 18.30 -4.66
C PRO A 17 -24.87 18.16 -6.15
N VAL A 18 -23.64 18.45 -6.58
CA VAL A 18 -23.25 18.31 -8.00
C VAL A 18 -23.03 16.84 -8.32
N LEU A 19 -22.14 16.18 -7.57
CA LEU A 19 -21.79 14.77 -7.79
C LEU A 19 -23.02 13.85 -7.65
N ALA A 20 -23.93 14.13 -6.71
CA ALA A 20 -25.14 13.34 -6.52
C ALA A 20 -26.09 13.44 -7.74
N ARG A 21 -26.25 14.64 -8.31
CA ARG A 21 -27.13 14.84 -9.48
C ARG A 21 -26.57 14.20 -10.75
N GLU A 22 -25.25 14.16 -10.90
CA GLU A 22 -24.59 13.48 -12.04
C GLU A 22 -24.97 12.00 -12.11
N ILE A 23 -25.19 11.36 -10.97
CA ILE A 23 -25.62 9.95 -10.88
C ILE A 23 -27.12 9.79 -10.62
N GLY A 24 -27.91 10.85 -10.85
CA GLY A 24 -29.37 10.81 -10.77
C GLY A 24 -29.95 10.72 -9.36
N LEU A 25 -29.20 11.11 -8.33
CA LEU A 25 -29.67 11.10 -6.93
C LEU A 25 -30.19 12.48 -6.51
N ASP A 26 -31.22 12.49 -5.65
CA ASP A 26 -31.65 13.70 -4.94
C ASP A 26 -30.73 13.98 -3.74
N PRO A 27 -29.91 15.05 -3.75
CA PRO A 27 -28.98 15.35 -2.67
C PRO A 27 -29.64 15.53 -1.29
N ALA A 28 -30.90 16.01 -1.25
CA ALA A 28 -31.61 16.31 -0.01
C ALA A 28 -32.04 15.05 0.76
N SER A 29 -32.15 13.93 0.06
CA SER A 29 -32.52 12.63 0.63
C SER A 29 -31.39 11.92 1.38
N TRP A 30 -30.17 12.50 1.41
CA TRP A 30 -28.98 11.87 1.97
C TRP A 30 -28.44 12.61 3.20
N ARG A 31 -27.89 11.85 4.14
CA ARG A 31 -27.20 12.38 5.32
C ARG A 31 -25.76 11.89 5.40
N ALA A 32 -24.85 12.81 5.66
CA ALA A 32 -23.45 12.50 5.84
C ALA A 32 -23.13 12.11 7.29
N ALA A 33 -22.14 11.24 7.44
CA ALA A 33 -21.47 10.97 8.70
C ALA A 33 -19.96 10.86 8.46
N PRO A 34 -19.09 11.28 9.39
CA PRO A 34 -17.66 11.08 9.24
C PRO A 34 -17.30 9.60 9.08
N LEU A 35 -16.45 9.27 8.11
CA LEU A 35 -15.91 7.92 7.91
C LEU A 35 -14.42 7.86 8.23
N ALA A 36 -13.63 8.76 7.64
CA ALA A 36 -12.21 8.89 7.93
C ALA A 36 -11.74 10.32 7.67
N ARG A 37 -10.75 10.79 8.43
CA ARG A 37 -10.12 12.10 8.24
C ARG A 37 -8.62 11.97 8.41
N ARG A 38 -7.86 12.65 7.57
CA ARG A 38 -6.43 12.88 7.76
C ARG A 38 -6.12 14.33 7.50
N GLU A 39 -5.49 14.98 8.47
CA GLU A 39 -5.07 16.36 8.34
C GLU A 39 -3.71 16.56 9.00
N ASP A 40 -2.73 16.93 8.19
CA ASP A 40 -1.39 17.33 8.58
C ASP A 40 -0.92 18.48 7.66
N ALA A 41 0.34 18.92 7.83
CA ALA A 41 0.89 20.02 7.05
C ALA A 41 0.90 19.77 5.53
N ARG A 42 0.96 18.50 5.09
CA ARG A 42 1.09 18.11 3.68
C ARG A 42 -0.20 17.54 3.10
N VAL A 43 -1.03 16.92 3.93
CA VAL A 43 -2.23 16.20 3.50
C VAL A 43 -3.45 16.71 4.27
N ALA A 44 -4.53 16.98 3.55
CA ALA A 44 -5.83 17.24 4.14
C ALA A 44 -6.90 16.57 3.30
N ARG A 45 -7.46 15.47 3.82
CA ARG A 45 -8.51 14.70 3.15
C ARG A 45 -9.54 14.20 4.13
N ILE A 46 -10.78 14.09 3.66
CA ILE A 46 -11.89 13.54 4.43
C ILE A 46 -12.71 12.60 3.56
N LEU A 47 -13.17 11.51 4.19
CA LEU A 47 -14.15 10.59 3.66
C LEU A 47 -15.40 10.72 4.53
N LEU A 48 -16.54 10.95 3.89
CA LEU A 48 -17.85 10.98 4.51
C LEU A 48 -18.66 9.76 4.02
N ARG A 49 -19.30 9.07 4.95
CA ARG A 49 -20.31 8.06 4.63
C ARG A 49 -21.63 8.78 4.37
N MET A 50 -22.12 8.71 3.15
CA MET A 50 -23.44 9.21 2.77
C MET A 50 -24.47 8.10 2.97
N GLN A 51 -25.56 8.39 3.67
CA GLN A 51 -26.67 7.48 3.94
C GLN A 51 -27.94 8.00 3.27
N GLY A 52 -28.51 7.22 2.37
CA GLY A 52 -29.67 7.60 1.55
C GLY A 52 -30.92 6.76 1.85
N PRO A 53 -31.97 6.93 1.04
CA PRO A 53 -33.20 6.15 1.13
C PRO A 53 -32.96 4.64 1.04
N GLY A 54 -33.82 3.85 1.70
CA GLY A 54 -33.75 2.39 1.66
C GLY A 54 -32.46 1.78 2.26
N GLY A 55 -31.69 2.56 3.03
CA GLY A 55 -30.42 2.10 3.61
C GLY A 55 -29.24 2.13 2.64
N ALA A 56 -29.37 2.82 1.49
CA ALA A 56 -28.27 3.00 0.55
C ALA A 56 -27.09 3.73 1.21
N ARG A 57 -25.87 3.32 0.87
CA ARG A 57 -24.63 3.87 1.45
C ARG A 57 -23.62 4.16 0.34
N LEU A 58 -23.03 5.36 0.37
CA LEU A 58 -21.95 5.80 -0.51
C LEU A 58 -20.81 6.42 0.30
N VAL A 59 -19.66 6.59 -0.34
CA VAL A 59 -18.53 7.35 0.19
C VAL A 59 -18.33 8.61 -0.65
N LEU A 60 -18.32 9.77 0.01
CA LEU A 60 -17.83 11.02 -0.55
C LEU A 60 -16.41 11.25 -0.06
N LYS A 61 -15.44 11.22 -0.98
CA LYS A 61 -14.03 11.48 -0.71
C LYS A 61 -13.69 12.87 -1.24
N TYR A 62 -12.98 13.66 -0.43
CA TYR A 62 -12.51 15.00 -0.80
C TYR A 62 -11.05 15.20 -0.36
N GLU A 63 -10.23 15.75 -1.26
CA GLU A 63 -8.82 16.07 -1.04
C GLU A 63 -8.57 17.58 -1.15
N ALA A 64 -8.44 18.24 0.01
CA ALA A 64 -8.14 19.67 0.11
C ALA A 64 -6.65 19.96 -0.08
N ARG A 65 -5.77 19.08 0.41
CA ARG A 65 -4.31 19.20 0.25
C ARG A 65 -3.68 17.83 -0.09
N PRO A 66 -2.72 17.78 -1.04
CA PRO A 66 -2.25 18.91 -1.86
C PRO A 66 -3.31 19.39 -2.86
N ALA A 67 -3.29 20.68 -3.20
CA ALA A 67 -4.18 21.23 -4.22
C ALA A 67 -3.62 20.93 -5.62
N ASP A 68 -3.75 19.68 -6.04
CA ASP A 68 -3.14 19.13 -7.24
C ASP A 68 -4.20 18.37 -8.08
N PRO A 69 -4.95 19.08 -8.95
CA PRO A 69 -5.97 18.46 -9.80
C PRO A 69 -5.41 17.41 -10.76
N GLU A 70 -4.19 17.59 -11.28
CA GLU A 70 -3.58 16.64 -12.22
C GLU A 70 -3.30 15.30 -11.54
N LYS A 71 -2.74 15.34 -10.32
CA LYS A 71 -2.53 14.13 -9.52
C LYS A 71 -3.84 13.45 -9.15
N PHE A 72 -4.88 14.22 -8.84
CA PHE A 72 -6.21 13.66 -8.57
C PHE A 72 -6.80 13.00 -9.82
N ALA A 73 -6.71 13.66 -10.98
CA ALA A 73 -7.15 13.10 -12.27
C ALA A 73 -6.42 11.79 -12.59
N ALA A 74 -5.10 11.75 -12.41
CA ALA A 74 -4.30 10.55 -12.61
C ALA A 74 -4.74 9.39 -11.68
N ALA A 75 -5.07 9.68 -10.42
CA ALA A 75 -5.58 8.69 -9.49
C ALA A 75 -6.98 8.16 -9.90
N MET A 76 -7.87 9.03 -10.37
CA MET A 76 -9.19 8.62 -10.87
C MET A 76 -9.09 7.79 -12.15
N ALA A 77 -8.23 8.20 -13.09
CA ALA A 77 -7.96 7.44 -14.31
C ALA A 77 -7.38 6.05 -14.00
N ALA A 78 -6.44 5.96 -13.06
CA ALA A 78 -5.90 4.69 -12.61
C ALA A 78 -6.99 3.80 -11.98
N HIS A 79 -7.87 4.37 -11.16
CA HIS A 79 -8.97 3.62 -10.55
C HIS A 79 -9.95 3.08 -11.61
N LEU A 80 -10.35 3.92 -12.57
CA LEU A 80 -11.25 3.53 -13.66
C LEU A 80 -10.66 2.42 -14.54
N ALA A 81 -9.38 2.53 -14.90
CA ALA A 81 -8.70 1.52 -15.71
C ALA A 81 -8.69 0.15 -15.00
N VAL A 82 -8.49 0.12 -13.68
CA VAL A 82 -8.55 -1.13 -12.90
C VAL A 82 -9.99 -1.62 -12.78
N GLN A 83 -10.96 -0.72 -12.56
CA GLN A 83 -12.38 -1.07 -12.48
C GLN A 83 -12.89 -1.72 -13.77
N GLU A 84 -12.42 -1.27 -14.93
CA GLU A 84 -12.80 -1.82 -16.23
C GLU A 84 -12.42 -3.31 -16.39
N VAL A 85 -11.23 -3.70 -15.89
CA VAL A 85 -10.70 -5.05 -16.07
C VAL A 85 -10.81 -5.95 -14.83
N TYR A 86 -11.05 -5.36 -13.65
CA TYR A 86 -11.08 -6.06 -12.36
C TYR A 86 -12.09 -5.44 -11.39
N ALA A 87 -13.31 -5.17 -11.87
CA ALA A 87 -14.40 -4.54 -11.14
C ALA A 87 -14.68 -5.17 -9.77
N GLN A 88 -14.60 -6.50 -9.66
CA GLN A 88 -14.86 -7.23 -8.41
C GLN A 88 -13.84 -6.94 -7.30
N GLY A 89 -12.67 -6.43 -7.66
CA GLY A 89 -11.55 -6.18 -6.74
C GLY A 89 -11.38 -4.72 -6.33
N VAL A 90 -12.26 -3.82 -6.75
CA VAL A 90 -12.20 -2.39 -6.40
C VAL A 90 -13.59 -1.85 -6.02
N PRO A 91 -13.70 -0.81 -5.17
CA PRO A 91 -14.97 -0.12 -5.01
C PRO A 91 -15.35 0.58 -6.32
N GLU A 92 -16.63 0.53 -6.67
CA GLU A 92 -17.14 1.25 -7.83
C GLU A 92 -16.98 2.76 -7.66
N LEU A 93 -16.32 3.42 -8.61
CA LEU A 93 -16.27 4.87 -8.74
C LEU A 93 -17.50 5.32 -9.55
N LEU A 94 -18.35 6.14 -8.93
CA LEU A 94 -19.66 6.52 -9.48
C LEU A 94 -19.61 7.89 -10.15
N ALA A 95 -18.88 8.84 -9.56
CA ALA A 95 -18.69 10.19 -10.08
C ALA A 95 -17.41 10.80 -9.50
N PHE A 96 -16.81 11.76 -10.19
CA PHE A 96 -15.67 12.52 -9.69
C PHE A 96 -15.58 13.89 -10.38
N ASP A 97 -15.04 14.87 -9.64
CA ASP A 97 -14.79 16.22 -10.10
C ASP A 97 -13.31 16.52 -9.87
N VAL A 98 -12.57 16.67 -10.98
CA VAL A 98 -11.11 16.85 -10.99
C VAL A 98 -10.71 18.18 -10.36
N GLU A 99 -11.36 19.26 -10.77
CA GLU A 99 -11.06 20.62 -10.29
C GLU A 99 -11.31 20.73 -8.79
N ARG A 100 -12.39 20.10 -8.31
CA ARG A 100 -12.78 20.10 -6.91
C ARG A 100 -12.16 18.97 -6.11
N ARG A 101 -11.40 18.06 -6.74
CA ARG A 101 -10.72 16.91 -6.11
C ARG A 101 -11.64 16.12 -5.18
N ALA A 102 -12.84 15.83 -5.69
CA ALA A 102 -13.88 15.11 -4.97
C ALA A 102 -14.40 13.94 -5.79
N CYS A 103 -14.76 12.83 -5.14
CA CYS A 103 -15.39 11.71 -5.82
C CYS A 103 -16.41 10.98 -4.96
N LEU A 104 -17.34 10.31 -5.63
CA LEU A 104 -18.33 9.40 -5.08
C LEU A 104 -17.99 7.97 -5.42
N MET A 105 -18.01 7.10 -4.41
CA MET A 105 -17.72 5.69 -4.55
C MET A 105 -18.76 4.84 -3.83
N ALA A 106 -18.90 3.59 -4.26
CA ALA A 106 -19.67 2.59 -3.52
C ALA A 106 -19.12 2.42 -2.09
N TYR A 107 -20.02 2.31 -1.12
CA TYR A 107 -19.63 2.02 0.26
C TYR A 107 -19.34 0.53 0.44
N LEU A 108 -18.16 0.22 0.97
CA LEU A 108 -17.75 -1.13 1.33
C LEU A 108 -17.92 -1.35 2.83
N ASP A 109 -18.65 -2.40 3.21
CA ASP A 109 -18.73 -2.88 4.59
C ASP A 109 -17.47 -3.72 4.91
N ALA A 110 -16.34 -3.03 4.96
CA ALA A 110 -15.01 -3.63 4.98
C ALA A 110 -14.07 -2.89 5.94
N ARG A 111 -13.07 -3.61 6.45
CA ARG A 111 -12.01 -3.03 7.30
C ARG A 111 -10.65 -3.17 6.62
N PRO A 112 -9.72 -2.21 6.82
CA PRO A 112 -8.35 -2.34 6.34
C PRO A 112 -7.68 -3.60 6.86
N LEU A 113 -6.89 -4.26 6.02
CA LEU A 113 -6.14 -5.46 6.38
C LEU A 113 -5.21 -5.20 7.58
N SER A 114 -4.63 -3.99 7.67
CA SER A 114 -3.84 -3.58 8.85
C SER A 114 -4.61 -3.66 10.18
N VAL A 115 -5.91 -3.34 10.16
CA VAL A 115 -6.77 -3.39 11.35
C VAL A 115 -7.14 -4.84 11.66
N LEU A 116 -7.43 -5.64 10.64
CA LEU A 116 -7.75 -7.06 10.81
C LEU A 116 -6.58 -7.88 11.35
N LEU A 117 -5.35 -7.48 11.04
CA LEU A 117 -4.13 -8.13 11.54
C LEU A 117 -3.75 -7.70 12.97
N GLU A 118 -4.34 -6.64 13.50
CA GLU A 118 -4.02 -6.15 14.85
C GLU A 118 -4.63 -7.08 15.90
N GLY A 119 -3.77 -7.77 16.66
CA GLY A 119 -4.19 -8.73 17.69
C GLY A 119 -4.67 -10.09 17.16
N ALA A 120 -4.74 -10.29 15.83
CA ALA A 120 -5.17 -11.55 15.25
C ALA A 120 -4.18 -12.70 15.56
N PRO A 121 -4.67 -13.90 15.91
CA PRO A 121 -3.83 -15.10 16.02
C PRO A 121 -3.10 -15.43 14.73
N LEU A 122 -1.95 -16.11 14.81
CA LEU A 122 -1.11 -16.41 13.64
C LEU A 122 -1.84 -17.22 12.55
N THR A 123 -2.76 -18.10 12.94
CA THR A 123 -3.61 -18.87 12.00
C THR A 123 -4.55 -17.97 11.22
N GLU A 124 -5.15 -16.97 11.88
CA GLU A 124 -6.00 -15.98 11.23
C GLU A 124 -5.18 -15.03 10.35
N GLN A 125 -4.01 -14.58 10.82
CA GLN A 125 -3.09 -13.78 10.00
C GLN A 125 -2.72 -14.51 8.70
N ALA A 126 -2.41 -15.81 8.77
CA ALA A 126 -2.13 -16.63 7.60
C ALA A 126 -3.35 -16.68 6.64
N ALA A 127 -4.56 -16.88 7.15
CA ALA A 127 -5.77 -16.87 6.32
C ALA A 127 -6.02 -15.49 5.66
N LEU A 128 -5.78 -14.40 6.38
CA LEU A 128 -5.87 -13.04 5.86
C LEU A 128 -4.84 -12.79 4.75
N LEU A 129 -3.59 -13.22 4.94
CA LEU A 129 -2.53 -13.11 3.94
C LEU A 129 -2.82 -13.95 2.70
N ARG A 130 -3.40 -15.15 2.85
CA ARG A 130 -3.86 -15.95 1.71
C ARG A 130 -4.90 -15.20 0.88
N ARG A 131 -5.89 -14.58 1.52
CA ARG A 131 -6.91 -13.78 0.82
C ARG A 131 -6.31 -12.53 0.16
N ALA A 132 -5.33 -11.89 0.79
CA ALA A 132 -4.57 -10.81 0.17
C ALA A 132 -3.79 -11.28 -1.07
N GLY A 133 -3.19 -12.48 -0.99
CA GLY A 133 -2.56 -13.16 -2.13
C GLY A 133 -3.55 -13.38 -3.26
N VAL A 134 -4.72 -13.96 -2.99
CA VAL A 134 -5.78 -14.17 -4.00
C VAL A 134 -6.17 -12.87 -4.68
N TRP A 135 -6.39 -11.80 -3.91
CA TRP A 135 -6.74 -10.50 -4.48
C TRP A 135 -5.63 -9.96 -5.39
N MET A 136 -4.38 -9.97 -4.93
CA MET A 136 -3.24 -9.45 -5.69
C MET A 136 -2.96 -10.29 -6.94
N GLY A 137 -3.13 -11.61 -6.86
CA GLY A 137 -3.01 -12.52 -7.99
C GLY A 137 -4.07 -12.23 -9.05
N GLY A 138 -5.33 -12.01 -8.63
CA GLY A 138 -6.41 -11.58 -9.53
C GLY A 138 -6.11 -10.23 -10.20
N PHE A 139 -5.69 -9.24 -9.40
CA PHE A 139 -5.31 -7.91 -9.89
C PHE A 139 -4.17 -7.97 -10.93
N HIS A 140 -3.06 -8.64 -10.61
CA HIS A 140 -1.93 -8.77 -11.54
C HIS A 140 -2.26 -9.59 -12.78
N ARG A 141 -3.18 -10.58 -12.70
CA ARG A 141 -3.64 -11.34 -13.87
C ARG A 141 -4.53 -10.51 -14.79
N ALA A 142 -5.38 -9.64 -14.23
CA ALA A 142 -6.22 -8.74 -15.01
C ALA A 142 -5.39 -7.69 -15.78
N LEU A 143 -4.19 -7.36 -15.28
CA LEU A 143 -3.27 -6.39 -15.88
C LEU A 143 -1.90 -7.02 -16.16
N LEU A 144 -1.93 -8.25 -16.66
CA LEU A 144 -0.74 -9.07 -16.86
C LEU A 144 0.16 -8.45 -17.93
N GLY A 145 1.45 -8.38 -17.64
CA GLY A 145 2.47 -8.05 -18.60
C GLY A 145 3.13 -9.31 -19.17
N GLU A 146 4.43 -9.25 -19.36
CA GLU A 146 5.20 -10.31 -20.01
C GLU A 146 6.09 -11.03 -18.99
N ARG A 147 6.45 -12.27 -19.34
CA ARG A 147 7.60 -12.91 -18.72
C ARG A 147 8.88 -12.29 -19.28
N ARG A 148 9.81 -11.95 -18.40
CA ARG A 148 11.11 -11.39 -18.81
C ARG A 148 12.22 -11.80 -17.85
N VAL A 149 13.45 -11.71 -18.34
CA VAL A 149 14.64 -11.79 -17.50
C VAL A 149 14.62 -10.65 -16.49
N PHE A 150 14.70 -10.98 -15.21
CA PHE A 150 14.78 -10.01 -14.13
C PHE A 150 16.12 -9.28 -14.19
N GLN A 151 16.07 -7.96 -14.02
CA GLN A 151 17.24 -7.07 -14.13
C GLN A 151 17.53 -6.46 -12.75
N PRO A 152 18.16 -7.20 -11.82
CA PRO A 152 18.41 -6.73 -10.45
C PRO A 152 19.29 -5.47 -10.41
N LYS A 153 20.12 -5.27 -11.44
CA LYS A 153 20.99 -4.09 -11.62
C LYS A 153 20.28 -2.75 -11.45
N HIS A 154 18.99 -2.63 -11.80
CA HIS A 154 18.25 -1.38 -11.65
C HIS A 154 18.01 -1.04 -10.18
N THR A 155 17.54 -2.02 -9.40
CA THR A 155 17.33 -1.87 -7.95
C THR A 155 18.67 -1.64 -7.24
N VAL A 156 19.70 -2.43 -7.58
CA VAL A 156 21.01 -2.31 -6.95
C VAL A 156 21.69 -0.98 -7.28
N ARG A 157 21.60 -0.50 -8.52
CA ARG A 157 22.12 0.83 -8.90
C ARG A 157 21.43 1.94 -8.12
N PHE A 158 20.10 1.87 -7.98
CA PHE A 158 19.37 2.84 -7.17
C PHE A 158 19.80 2.78 -5.69
N LEU A 159 19.95 1.58 -5.12
CA LEU A 159 20.44 1.42 -3.76
C LEU A 159 21.84 2.01 -3.57
N ARG A 160 22.76 1.80 -4.52
CA ARG A 160 24.10 2.42 -4.50
C ARG A 160 24.04 3.95 -4.56
N SER A 161 23.10 4.53 -5.31
CA SER A 161 22.86 5.98 -5.29
C SER A 161 22.46 6.45 -3.89
N VAL A 162 21.52 5.75 -3.25
CA VAL A 162 21.10 6.05 -1.87
C VAL A 162 22.27 5.93 -0.90
N MET A 163 23.11 4.91 -1.04
CA MET A 163 24.32 4.73 -0.22
C MET A 163 25.30 5.90 -0.40
N SER A 164 25.56 6.34 -1.64
CA SER A 164 26.42 7.50 -1.91
C SER A 164 25.86 8.76 -1.26
N GLU A 165 24.56 9.03 -1.43
CA GLU A 165 23.90 10.19 -0.81
C GLU A 165 24.02 10.19 0.72
N ILE A 166 24.00 9.01 1.35
CA ILE A 166 24.17 8.88 2.81
C ILE A 166 25.63 9.12 3.21
N SER A 167 26.58 8.51 2.50
CA SER A 167 28.02 8.69 2.76
C SER A 167 28.46 10.14 2.59
N ASP A 168 27.91 10.83 1.60
CA ASP A 168 28.20 12.24 1.29
C ASP A 168 27.35 13.22 2.13
N GLY A 169 26.46 12.71 2.99
CA GLY A 169 25.60 13.50 3.87
C GLY A 169 24.40 14.20 3.20
N ALA A 170 24.21 14.03 1.88
CA ALA A 170 23.07 14.55 1.13
C ALA A 170 21.72 13.93 1.57
N ARG A 171 21.75 12.71 2.11
CA ARG A 171 20.58 12.03 2.69
C ARG A 171 20.88 11.61 4.12
N GLN A 172 20.03 12.04 5.05
CA GLN A 172 20.09 11.60 6.43
C GLN A 172 19.24 10.35 6.65
N VAL A 173 19.80 9.34 7.32
CA VAL A 173 19.08 8.15 7.78
C VAL A 173 19.44 7.85 9.23
N ALA A 174 18.56 7.13 9.91
CA ALA A 174 18.86 6.60 11.24
C ALA A 174 19.95 5.53 11.16
N GLU A 175 20.87 5.47 12.13
CA GLU A 175 21.93 4.44 12.19
C GLU A 175 22.67 4.23 10.83
N PRO A 176 23.27 5.29 10.25
CA PRO A 176 23.76 5.27 8.86
C PRO A 176 24.82 4.20 8.59
N GLN A 177 25.75 3.98 9.52
CA GLN A 177 26.80 2.95 9.34
C GLN A 177 26.23 1.54 9.26
N ARG A 178 25.20 1.25 10.07
CA ARG A 178 24.52 -0.05 10.04
C ARG A 178 23.67 -0.19 8.78
N PHE A 179 22.99 0.88 8.38
CA PHE A 179 22.26 0.92 7.12
C PHE A 179 23.19 0.59 5.93
N LEU A 180 24.36 1.23 5.86
CA LEU A 180 25.34 1.02 4.79
C LEU A 180 25.81 -0.43 4.74
N ARG A 181 26.16 -1.05 5.87
CA ARG A 181 26.54 -2.48 5.91
C ARG A 181 25.43 -3.42 5.44
N CYS A 182 24.18 -3.17 5.85
CA CYS A 182 23.04 -3.96 5.36
C CYS A 182 22.84 -3.77 3.84
N ALA A 183 22.99 -2.54 3.35
CA ALA A 183 22.86 -2.23 1.93
C ALA A 183 23.99 -2.85 1.08
N GLU A 184 25.22 -2.86 1.60
CA GLU A 184 26.36 -3.56 0.99
C GLU A 184 26.12 -5.06 0.89
N ALA A 185 25.61 -5.69 1.96
CA ALA A 185 25.26 -7.11 1.95
C ALA A 185 24.24 -7.43 0.85
N LEU A 186 23.18 -6.63 0.69
CA LEU A 186 22.20 -6.82 -0.38
C LEU A 186 22.81 -6.59 -1.78
N CYS A 187 23.73 -5.63 -1.91
CA CYS A 187 24.43 -5.37 -3.18
C CYS A 187 25.34 -6.54 -3.57
N ALA A 188 25.97 -7.21 -2.60
CA ALA A 188 26.83 -8.37 -2.83
C ALA A 188 26.03 -9.57 -3.37
N ASP A 189 24.77 -9.70 -2.96
CA ASP A 189 23.86 -10.76 -3.40
C ASP A 189 23.29 -10.56 -4.82
N GLN A 190 23.64 -9.49 -5.54
CA GLN A 190 23.08 -9.15 -6.86
C GLN A 190 23.09 -10.34 -7.83
N SER A 191 24.21 -11.07 -7.91
CA SER A 191 24.41 -12.18 -8.84
C SER A 191 23.47 -13.37 -8.60
N LEU A 192 22.93 -13.53 -7.39
CA LEU A 192 21.95 -14.59 -7.05
C LEU A 192 20.62 -14.44 -7.80
N TYR A 193 20.34 -13.24 -8.32
CA TYR A 193 19.07 -12.90 -8.96
C TYR A 193 19.21 -12.65 -10.47
N GLU A 194 20.45 -12.59 -10.99
CA GLU A 194 20.71 -12.34 -12.41
C GLU A 194 20.36 -13.53 -13.29
N GLY A 195 19.94 -13.25 -14.53
CA GLY A 195 19.63 -14.27 -15.54
C GLY A 195 18.35 -15.08 -15.27
N ARG A 196 17.69 -14.89 -14.12
CA ARG A 196 16.45 -15.57 -13.75
C ARG A 196 15.23 -14.82 -14.28
N GLU A 197 14.17 -15.54 -14.63
CA GLU A 197 12.94 -14.95 -15.15
C GLU A 197 11.96 -14.54 -14.05
N THR A 198 11.14 -13.54 -14.36
CA THR A 198 10.00 -13.11 -13.54
C THR A 198 8.84 -12.70 -14.44
N ILE A 199 7.69 -12.40 -13.85
CA ILE A 199 6.50 -11.89 -14.52
C ILE A 199 6.34 -10.40 -14.21
N THR A 200 5.95 -9.62 -15.20
CA THR A 200 5.48 -8.25 -14.99
C THR A 200 3.96 -8.17 -14.96
N ALA A 201 3.46 -7.16 -14.29
CA ALA A 201 2.08 -6.72 -14.36
C ALA A 201 2.05 -5.20 -14.18
N GLN A 202 0.94 -4.56 -14.55
CA GLN A 202 0.70 -3.22 -14.05
C GLN A 202 0.53 -3.30 -12.54
N THR A 203 1.40 -2.60 -11.81
CA THR A 203 1.35 -2.59 -10.34
C THR A 203 0.35 -1.56 -9.82
N HIS A 204 -0.06 -1.73 -8.58
CA HIS A 204 -0.81 -0.76 -7.80
C HIS A 204 0.05 0.47 -7.48
N GLY A 205 1.34 0.27 -7.20
CA GLY A 205 2.33 1.33 -6.97
C GLY A 205 2.42 1.85 -5.54
N ASP A 206 1.47 1.52 -4.66
CA ASP A 206 1.52 1.79 -3.21
C ASP A 206 0.72 0.75 -2.40
N LEU A 207 0.91 -0.55 -2.70
CA LEU A 207 0.12 -1.62 -2.10
C LEU A 207 0.60 -1.99 -0.70
N HIS A 208 0.20 -1.23 0.31
CA HIS A 208 0.43 -1.54 1.73
C HIS A 208 -0.84 -2.00 2.45
N LEU A 209 -0.75 -2.48 3.70
CA LEU A 209 -1.87 -3.12 4.41
C LEU A 209 -3.12 -2.24 4.59
N ARG A 210 -2.99 -0.91 4.51
CA ARG A 210 -4.15 0.00 4.60
C ARG A 210 -4.89 0.21 3.29
N ASN A 211 -4.29 -0.16 2.16
CA ASN A 211 -4.88 -0.03 0.81
C ASN A 211 -5.57 -1.33 0.37
N LEU A 212 -5.59 -2.34 1.24
CA LEU A 212 -6.41 -3.53 1.09
C LEU A 212 -7.48 -3.53 2.18
N VAL A 213 -8.73 -3.67 1.79
CA VAL A 213 -9.86 -3.78 2.71
C VAL A 213 -10.59 -5.09 2.50
N MET A 214 -11.06 -5.69 3.59
CA MET A 214 -11.79 -6.94 3.54
C MET A 214 -13.13 -6.80 4.28
N GLY A 215 -14.18 -7.26 3.62
CA GLY A 215 -15.50 -7.47 4.18
C GLY A 215 -15.84 -8.95 4.23
N GLN A 216 -17.06 -9.26 4.66
CA GLN A 216 -17.55 -10.64 4.68
C GLN A 216 -17.60 -11.25 3.27
N THR A 217 -18.00 -10.45 2.29
CA THR A 217 -18.29 -10.91 0.92
C THR A 217 -17.18 -10.67 -0.08
N GLY A 218 -16.12 -9.94 0.28
CA GLY A 218 -15.10 -9.55 -0.69
C GLY A 218 -13.84 -8.96 -0.09
N PHE A 219 -12.94 -8.59 -1.00
CA PHE A 219 -11.63 -8.06 -0.73
C PHE A 219 -11.31 -7.04 -1.83
N TRP A 220 -10.90 -5.84 -1.47
CA TRP A 220 -10.79 -4.72 -2.41
C TRP A 220 -9.50 -3.94 -2.21
N GLY A 221 -8.96 -3.44 -3.32
CA GLY A 221 -7.86 -2.47 -3.35
C GLY A 221 -8.37 -1.03 -3.41
N LEU A 222 -7.64 -0.12 -2.77
CA LEU A 222 -7.96 1.30 -2.66
C LEU A 222 -6.74 2.16 -3.02
N ASP A 223 -6.98 3.40 -3.45
CA ASP A 223 -5.94 4.44 -3.63
C ASP A 223 -4.80 4.01 -4.61
N PHE A 224 -5.16 3.66 -5.85
CA PHE A 224 -4.21 3.32 -6.91
C PHE A 224 -3.30 4.49 -7.29
N ALA A 225 -2.00 4.23 -7.43
CA ALA A 225 -1.00 5.25 -7.77
C ALA A 225 -0.64 5.28 -9.27
N GLY A 226 -1.47 4.70 -10.15
CA GLY A 226 -1.22 4.64 -11.59
C GLY A 226 0.06 3.87 -11.93
N GLY A 227 0.26 2.71 -11.29
CA GLY A 227 1.51 1.98 -11.36
C GLY A 227 1.90 1.54 -12.77
N ARG A 228 3.19 1.23 -12.93
CA ARG A 228 3.82 0.91 -14.20
C ARG A 228 3.81 -0.60 -14.43
N VAL A 229 4.02 -1.02 -15.67
CA VAL A 229 4.30 -2.43 -15.98
C VAL A 229 5.72 -2.78 -15.54
N VAL A 230 5.84 -3.34 -14.34
CA VAL A 230 7.12 -3.70 -13.68
C VAL A 230 7.02 -5.10 -13.06
N PRO A 231 8.12 -5.71 -12.56
CA PRO A 231 8.02 -7.04 -11.97
C PRO A 231 7.05 -7.03 -10.79
N VAL A 232 6.25 -8.09 -10.70
CA VAL A 232 5.21 -8.24 -9.66
C VAL A 232 5.77 -8.17 -8.22
N GLY A 233 7.06 -8.47 -8.06
CA GLY A 233 7.77 -8.34 -6.79
C GLY A 233 7.70 -6.94 -6.17
N HIS A 234 7.43 -5.86 -6.91
CA HIS A 234 7.31 -4.52 -6.33
C HIS A 234 6.12 -4.38 -5.38
N ASP A 235 4.93 -4.85 -5.80
CA ASP A 235 3.72 -4.80 -4.96
C ASP A 235 3.77 -5.86 -3.86
N ILE A 236 4.23 -7.07 -4.19
CA ILE A 236 4.41 -8.15 -3.22
C ILE A 236 5.34 -7.69 -2.09
N ALA A 237 6.49 -7.09 -2.44
CA ALA A 237 7.45 -6.62 -1.45
C ALA A 237 6.89 -5.51 -0.58
N ARG A 238 6.15 -4.56 -1.17
CA ARG A 238 5.52 -3.46 -0.44
C ARG A 238 4.54 -4.00 0.61
N LEU A 239 3.65 -4.91 0.23
CA LEU A 239 2.63 -5.45 1.12
C LEU A 239 3.24 -6.33 2.22
N LEU A 240 4.09 -7.27 1.84
CA LEU A 240 4.62 -8.26 2.77
C LEU A 240 5.68 -7.70 3.72
N ALA A 241 6.49 -6.74 3.28
CA ALA A 241 7.39 -6.04 4.20
C ALA A 241 6.58 -5.21 5.22
N ASP A 242 5.47 -4.60 4.81
CA ASP A 242 4.59 -3.86 5.72
C ASP A 242 3.99 -4.77 6.81
N TYR A 243 3.53 -5.97 6.41
CA TYR A 243 3.15 -7.04 7.34
C TYR A 243 4.31 -7.47 8.26
N ALA A 244 5.46 -7.77 7.66
CA ALA A 244 6.62 -8.26 8.39
C ALA A 244 7.07 -7.25 9.46
N ILE A 245 7.05 -5.96 9.15
CA ILE A 245 7.45 -4.88 10.06
C ILE A 245 6.45 -4.75 11.21
N LEU A 246 5.15 -4.65 10.90
CA LEU A 246 4.14 -4.24 11.88
C LEU A 246 3.49 -5.38 12.68
N HIS A 247 3.41 -6.58 12.11
CA HIS A 247 2.57 -7.67 12.64
C HIS A 247 3.29 -9.00 12.83
N ALA A 248 4.26 -9.33 11.98
CA ALA A 248 4.91 -10.65 12.07
C ALA A 248 5.70 -10.82 13.39
N PRO A 249 5.62 -12.00 14.04
CA PRO A 249 6.49 -12.35 15.15
C PRO A 249 7.92 -12.50 14.64
N LYS A 250 8.82 -11.59 15.05
CA LYS A 250 10.18 -11.48 14.48
C LYS A 250 11.03 -12.70 14.80
N GLU A 251 10.70 -13.39 15.87
CA GLU A 251 11.37 -14.58 16.39
C GLU A 251 11.10 -15.81 15.53
N ALA A 252 9.96 -15.83 14.83
CA ALA A 252 9.60 -16.88 13.89
C ALA A 252 10.14 -16.64 12.47
N ILE A 253 10.88 -15.54 12.26
CA ILE A 253 11.53 -15.23 10.98
C ILE A 253 12.93 -15.85 10.99
N PRO A 254 13.22 -16.79 10.08
CA PRO A 254 14.56 -17.36 9.93
C PRO A 254 15.59 -16.29 9.58
N GLU A 255 16.86 -16.56 9.87
CA GLU A 255 17.94 -15.68 9.42
C GLU A 255 17.94 -15.58 7.89
N ARG A 256 18.27 -14.37 7.41
CA ARG A 256 18.26 -13.98 5.99
C ARG A 256 16.89 -13.95 5.34
N GLU A 257 15.81 -14.23 6.07
CA GLU A 257 14.43 -14.16 5.57
C GLU A 257 13.67 -12.93 6.06
N VAL A 258 12.62 -12.56 5.33
CA VAL A 258 11.78 -11.38 5.64
C VAL A 258 10.48 -11.78 6.35
N LEU A 259 10.02 -13.02 6.20
CA LEU A 259 8.71 -13.48 6.66
C LEU A 259 8.82 -14.80 7.41
N PRO A 260 7.91 -15.07 8.37
CA PRO A 260 7.74 -16.41 8.89
C PRO A 260 7.30 -17.38 7.77
N PRO A 261 7.80 -18.63 7.72
CA PRO A 261 7.50 -19.58 6.64
C PRO A 261 5.99 -19.81 6.42
N LYS A 262 5.20 -19.88 7.50
CA LYS A 262 3.75 -20.04 7.42
C LYS A 262 3.05 -18.85 6.78
N ALA A 263 3.50 -17.63 7.06
CA ALA A 263 2.93 -16.42 6.47
C ALA A 263 3.28 -16.30 4.98
N LEU A 264 4.53 -16.62 4.64
CA LEU A 264 5.02 -16.66 3.26
C LEU A 264 4.23 -17.67 2.43
N SER A 265 4.16 -18.93 2.89
CA SER A 265 3.40 -19.99 2.23
C SER A 265 1.93 -19.59 2.08
N ALA A 266 1.28 -19.11 3.13
CA ALA A 266 -0.13 -18.75 3.04
C ALA A 266 -0.42 -17.66 2.00
N PHE A 267 0.43 -16.63 1.91
CA PHE A 267 0.29 -15.61 0.86
C PHE A 267 0.44 -16.22 -0.54
N PHE A 268 1.49 -17.01 -0.77
CA PHE A 268 1.78 -17.58 -2.09
C PHE A 268 0.79 -18.67 -2.53
N ASP A 269 0.20 -19.41 -1.58
CA ASP A 269 -0.94 -20.31 -1.82
C ASP A 269 -2.11 -19.56 -2.46
N GLY A 270 -2.32 -18.31 -2.05
CA GLY A 270 -3.37 -17.45 -2.61
C GLY A 270 -2.97 -16.77 -3.91
N TYR A 271 -1.72 -16.30 -4.00
CA TYR A 271 -1.25 -15.46 -5.10
C TYR A 271 -1.13 -16.19 -6.43
N GLY A 272 -0.44 -17.33 -6.46
CA GLY A 272 -0.46 -18.28 -7.58
C GLY A 272 -0.04 -17.78 -8.97
N LEU A 273 0.64 -16.62 -9.11
CA LEU A 273 1.18 -16.16 -10.41
C LEU A 273 2.69 -16.44 -10.52
N VAL A 274 3.42 -16.21 -9.44
CA VAL A 274 4.81 -16.66 -9.26
C VAL A 274 4.97 -17.28 -7.87
N ALA A 275 6.01 -18.06 -7.64
CA ALA A 275 6.33 -18.64 -6.34
C ALA A 275 7.16 -17.68 -5.46
N ALA A 276 7.36 -18.04 -4.19
CA ALA A 276 8.16 -17.25 -3.25
C ALA A 276 9.63 -17.11 -3.70
N GLU A 277 10.09 -18.06 -4.51
CA GLU A 277 11.44 -18.14 -5.04
C GLU A 277 11.68 -17.22 -6.23
N ASP A 278 10.65 -16.54 -6.76
CA ASP A 278 10.79 -15.59 -7.86
C ASP A 278 11.89 -14.54 -7.56
N PRO A 279 12.80 -14.28 -8.52
CA PRO A 279 13.96 -13.43 -8.26
C PRO A 279 13.58 -11.98 -7.95
N SER A 280 12.47 -11.48 -8.51
CA SER A 280 11.98 -10.14 -8.20
C SER A 280 11.41 -10.08 -6.79
N VAL A 281 10.70 -11.12 -6.35
CA VAL A 281 10.18 -11.23 -4.97
C VAL A 281 11.32 -11.24 -3.98
N GLN A 282 12.29 -12.16 -4.16
CA GLN A 282 13.38 -12.35 -3.21
C GLN A 282 14.24 -11.09 -3.02
N LEU A 283 14.64 -10.43 -4.11
CA LEU A 283 15.44 -9.20 -4.03
C LEU A 283 14.61 -8.03 -3.49
N LEU A 284 13.41 -7.81 -4.03
CA LEU A 284 12.63 -6.61 -3.70
C LEU A 284 12.09 -6.63 -2.28
N LEU A 285 11.79 -7.80 -1.70
CA LEU A 285 11.42 -7.93 -0.28
C LEU A 285 12.53 -7.38 0.63
N ARG A 286 13.78 -7.80 0.40
CA ARG A 286 14.95 -7.36 1.19
C ARG A 286 15.23 -5.88 0.96
N ASN A 287 15.20 -5.43 -0.30
CA ASN A 287 15.34 -4.01 -0.63
C ASN A 287 14.24 -3.17 0.01
N ARG A 288 13.01 -3.69 0.15
CA ARG A 288 11.90 -2.95 0.77
C ARG A 288 12.14 -2.72 2.26
N VAL A 289 12.78 -3.65 2.97
CA VAL A 289 13.15 -3.42 4.39
C VAL A 289 14.09 -2.22 4.52
N LEU A 290 15.10 -2.12 3.64
CA LEU A 290 15.96 -0.94 3.58
C LEU A 290 15.17 0.30 3.16
N ALA A 291 14.21 0.17 2.23
CA ALA A 291 13.39 1.28 1.76
C ALA A 291 12.53 1.91 2.85
N GLU A 292 11.96 1.07 3.72
CA GLU A 292 11.24 1.52 4.91
C GLU A 292 12.19 2.20 5.90
N TRP A 293 13.44 1.75 5.99
CA TRP A 293 14.45 2.36 6.85
C TRP A 293 14.80 3.78 6.39
N TRP A 294 15.23 3.98 5.14
CA TRP A 294 15.62 5.32 4.66
C TRP A 294 14.43 6.26 4.45
N GLY A 295 13.21 5.73 4.44
CA GLY A 295 11.98 6.53 4.35
C GLY A 295 11.53 7.12 5.69
N LEU A 296 12.11 6.69 6.81
CA LEU A 296 11.79 7.20 8.15
C LEU A 296 12.69 8.40 8.53
N PRO A 297 12.18 9.37 9.31
CA PRO A 297 13.01 10.46 9.85
C PRO A 297 14.26 9.91 10.56
N ALA A 298 15.41 10.55 10.31
CA ALA A 298 16.71 10.10 10.83
C ALA A 298 16.81 10.27 12.34
N LYS A 299 16.29 11.38 12.86
CA LYS A 299 16.28 11.70 14.29
C LYS A 299 15.04 11.13 14.97
N ALA A 300 15.16 10.80 16.26
CA ALA A 300 14.07 10.15 17.00
C ALA A 300 12.95 11.13 17.34
N GLU A 301 13.30 12.37 17.66
CA GLU A 301 12.39 13.47 17.97
C GLU A 301 11.48 13.86 16.80
N ASP A 302 11.91 13.62 15.57
CA ASP A 302 11.13 13.89 14.35
C ASP A 302 10.13 12.76 14.03
N ARG A 303 10.13 11.66 14.79
CA ARG A 303 9.24 10.52 14.58
C ARG A 303 7.98 10.66 15.41
N GLY A 304 6.82 10.72 14.75
CA GLY A 304 5.54 10.51 15.42
C GLY A 304 5.39 9.07 15.95
N PRO A 305 4.40 8.80 16.82
CA PRO A 305 4.21 7.47 17.44
C PRO A 305 4.16 6.30 16.44
N ALA A 306 3.46 6.48 15.31
CA ALA A 306 3.37 5.45 14.27
C ALA A 306 4.73 5.20 13.58
N GLN A 307 5.52 6.26 13.35
CA GLN A 307 6.86 6.14 12.77
C GLN A 307 7.83 5.50 13.76
N ALA A 308 7.70 5.78 15.06
CA ALA A 308 8.49 5.13 16.11
C ALA A 308 8.19 3.61 16.21
N ARG A 309 6.90 3.22 16.18
CA ARG A 309 6.49 1.80 16.12
C ARG A 309 7.04 1.12 14.86
N ARG A 310 6.94 1.78 13.71
CA ARG A 310 7.50 1.26 12.44
C ARG A 310 9.01 1.12 12.51
N TRP A 311 9.72 2.11 13.06
CA TRP A 311 11.17 2.09 13.24
C TRP A 311 11.63 0.89 14.09
N ALA A 312 10.96 0.63 15.21
CA ALA A 312 11.25 -0.55 16.04
C ALA A 312 11.07 -1.85 15.25
N GLY A 313 9.99 -1.96 14.45
CA GLY A 313 9.75 -3.11 13.58
C GLY A 313 10.81 -3.28 12.49
N VAL A 314 11.22 -2.18 11.83
CA VAL A 314 12.28 -2.16 10.81
C VAL A 314 13.60 -2.62 11.41
N GLN A 315 13.99 -2.10 12.58
CA GLN A 315 15.24 -2.49 13.23
C GLN A 315 15.28 -3.99 13.57
N ALA A 316 14.20 -4.50 14.16
CA ALA A 316 14.10 -5.90 14.54
C ALA A 316 14.12 -6.82 13.30
N LEU A 317 13.41 -6.43 12.25
CA LEU A 317 13.39 -7.17 10.99
C LEU A 317 14.76 -7.14 10.30
N ALA A 318 15.42 -5.98 10.25
CA ALA A 318 16.73 -5.87 9.61
C ALA A 318 17.80 -6.77 10.25
N ARG A 319 17.74 -7.00 11.58
CA ARG A 319 18.62 -7.97 12.26
C ARG A 319 18.43 -9.41 11.78
N ARG A 320 17.19 -9.78 11.39
CA ARG A 320 16.88 -11.09 10.83
C ARG A 320 17.33 -11.18 9.38
N VAL A 321 17.05 -10.16 8.58
CA VAL A 321 17.31 -10.15 7.13
C VAL A 321 18.80 -10.02 6.80
N PHE A 322 19.55 -9.23 7.58
CA PHE A 322 20.97 -8.96 7.37
C PHE A 322 21.78 -9.32 8.62
N PRO A 323 21.90 -10.62 8.95
CA PRO A 323 22.63 -11.05 10.13
C PRO A 323 24.11 -10.67 10.02
N GLY A 324 24.67 -10.09 11.08
CA GLY A 324 26.07 -9.67 11.13
C GLY A 324 26.37 -8.30 10.50
N ALA A 325 25.37 -7.60 9.95
CA ALA A 325 25.46 -6.23 9.46
C ALA A 325 25.10 -5.18 10.51
#